data_AF-A0A5C7FAY6-F1
#
_entry.id   AF-A0A5C7FAY6-F1
#
_cell.length_a   1.000
_cell.length_b   1.000
_cell.length_c   1.000
_cell.angle_alpha   90.00
_cell.angle_beta   90.00
_cell.angle_gamma   90.00
#
_symmetry.space_group_name_H-M   'P 1'
#
loop_
_entity.id
_entity.type
_entity.pdbx_description
1 polymer ?
#
loop_
_entity_poly.entity_id
_entity_poly.type
_entity_poly.pdbx_seq_one_letter_code
_entity_poly.pdbx_strand_id
1 'polypeptide(L)' 'MKVTVTYITGENSSGNVIWDHNSHKKAEIDIPEDKKKDEEYVEKKLAENVSDQNIKLVHFE' A
#
# COMPACT_ATOMS: atom_id res chain seq x y z
N MET A 1 -14.50 -6.39 3.56
CA MET A 1 -14.61 -6.51 2.10
C MET A 1 -13.20 -6.54 1.55
N LYS A 2 -12.96 -7.35 0.52
CA LYS A 2 -11.65 -7.38 -0.13
C LYS A 2 -11.58 -6.27 -1.16
N VAL A 3 -10.56 -5.43 -1.04
CA VAL A 3 -10.19 -4.44 -2.07
C VAL A 3 -8.82 -4.78 -2.59
N THR A 4 -8.60 -4.50 -3.88
CA THR A 4 -7.29 -4.65 -4.49
C THR A 4 -6.60 -3.31 -4.44
N VAL A 5 -5.49 -3.24 -3.71
CA VAL A 5 -4.68 -2.02 -3.61
C VAL A 5 -3.42 -2.18 -4.43
N THR A 6 -3.09 -1.17 -5.21
CA THR A 6 -1.84 -1.03 -5.93
C THR A 6 -0.96 -0.04 -5.19
N TYR A 7 0.27 -0.45 -4.90
CA TYR A 7 1.21 0.31 -4.09
C TYR A 7 2.63 0.16 -4.61
N ILE A 8 3.52 1.04 -4.18
CA ILE A 8 4.96 0.96 -4.43
C ILE A 8 5.70 0.89 -3.10
N THR A 9 6.81 0.15 -3.07
CA THR A 9 7.72 0.07 -1.93
C THR A 9 8.97 0.90 -2.24
N GLY A 10 9.35 1.82 -1.36
CA GLY A 10 10.55 2.63 -1.47
C GLY A 10 11.66 2.09 -0.57
N GLU A 11 12.33 1.00 -0.96
CA GLU A 11 13.49 0.50 -0.23
C GLU A 11 14.67 0.22 -1.18
N ASN A 12 15.77 0.95 -0.97
CA ASN A 12 17.09 0.63 -1.50
C ASN A 12 17.92 0.02 -0.36
N SER A 13 18.74 -1.00 -0.64
CA SER A 13 19.69 -1.63 0.30
C SER A 13 20.65 -0.67 1.05
N SER A 14 20.67 0.62 0.70
CA SER A 14 21.45 1.71 1.31
C SER A 14 20.62 2.62 2.24
N GLY A 15 19.36 2.30 2.54
CA GLY A 15 18.51 3.05 3.48
C GLY A 15 17.92 4.36 2.94
N ASN A 16 17.96 4.58 1.62
CA ASN A 16 17.30 5.72 0.97
C ASN A 16 15.93 5.33 0.42
N VAL A 17 14.92 6.17 0.63
CA VAL A 17 13.58 5.98 0.06
C VAL A 17 13.58 6.43 -1.40
N ILE A 18 13.63 5.45 -2.31
CA ILE A 18 13.49 5.71 -3.75
C ILE A 18 12.15 5.15 -4.20
N TRP A 19 11.26 6.03 -4.62
CA TRP A 19 9.94 5.65 -5.13
C TRP A 19 10.08 5.14 -6.57
N ASP A 20 10.24 3.82 -6.73
CA ASP A 20 10.28 3.20 -8.05
C ASP A 20 8.86 3.05 -8.61
N HIS A 21 8.48 3.94 -9.53
CA HIS A 21 7.18 3.92 -10.20
C HIS A 21 7.03 2.77 -11.21
N ASN A 22 8.09 1.99 -11.46
CA ASN A 22 8.02 0.79 -12.30
C ASN A 22 7.68 -0.48 -11.49
N SER A 23 7.87 -0.47 -10.17
CA SER A 23 7.62 -1.60 -9.28
C SER A 23 6.27 -1.49 -8.59
N HIS A 24 5.20 -1.40 -9.38
CA HIS A 24 3.84 -1.50 -8.86
C HIS A 24 3.59 -2.91 -8.31
N LYS A 25 3.31 -2.98 -7.01
CA LYS A 25 2.86 -4.18 -6.33
C LYS A 25 1.36 -4.10 -6.10
N LYS A 26 0.71 -5.26 -6.09
CA LYS A 26 -0.70 -5.39 -5.75
C LYS A 26 -0.84 -6.22 -4.50
N ALA A 27 -1.71 -5.81 -3.60
CA ALA A 27 -2.09 -6.57 -2.43
C ALA A 27 -3.61 -6.58 -2.29
N GLU A 28 -4.13 -7.65 -1.72
CA GLU A 28 -5.51 -7.73 -1.28
C GLU A 28 -5.56 -7.43 0.20
N ILE A 29 -6.30 -6.39 0.58
CA ILE A 29 -6.54 -6.08 1.98
C ILE A 29 -8.03 -6.24 2.28
N ASP A 30 -8.31 -6.73 3.49
CA ASP A 30 -9.68 -6.73 3.99
C ASP A 30 -9.90 -5.47 4.82
N ILE A 31 -10.85 -4.66 4.37
CA ILE A 31 -11.26 -3.42 5.04
C ILE A 31 -12.79 -3.41 5.23
N PRO A 32 -13.30 -2.75 6.28
CA PRO A 32 -14.73 -2.55 6.41
C PRO A 32 -15.25 -1.65 5.28
N GLU A 33 -16.48 -1.92 4.82
CA GLU A 33 -17.07 -1.22 3.66
C GLU A 33 -17.21 0.29 3.88
N ASP A 34 -17.44 0.68 5.13
CA ASP A 34 -17.49 2.08 5.59
C ASP A 34 -16.15 2.82 5.40
N LYS A 35 -15.04 2.07 5.37
CA LYS A 35 -13.67 2.58 5.22
C LYS A 35 -13.10 2.44 3.81
N LYS A 36 -13.89 1.97 2.84
CA LYS A 36 -13.40 1.78 1.47
C LYS A 36 -12.98 3.06 0.74
N LYS A 37 -13.45 4.22 1.20
CA LYS A 37 -13.08 5.54 0.65
C LYS A 37 -12.05 6.28 1.51
N ASP A 38 -11.62 5.65 2.61
CA ASP A 38 -10.72 6.25 3.60
C ASP A 38 -9.29 5.86 3.23
N GLU A 39 -8.66 6.69 2.40
CA GLU A 39 -7.33 6.42 1.82
C GLU A 39 -6.26 6.22 2.91
N GLU A 40 -6.34 6.97 4.01
CA GLU A 40 -5.42 6.85 5.14
C GLU A 40 -5.58 5.49 5.84
N TYR A 41 -6.83 5.03 6.02
CA TYR A 41 -7.09 3.70 6.58
C TYR A 41 -6.58 2.60 5.65
N VAL A 42 -6.82 2.72 4.34
CA VAL A 42 -6.36 1.77 3.32
C VAL A 42 -4.85 1.66 3.32
N GLU A 43 -4.14 2.79 3.36
CA GLU A 43 -2.67 2.83 3.38
C GLU A 43 -2.10 2.23 4.67
N LYS A 44 -2.66 2.57 5.85
CA LYS A 44 -2.28 1.94 7.12
C LYS A 44 -2.49 0.44 7.09
N LYS A 45 -3.66 -0.01 6.64
CA LYS A 45 -3.99 -1.44 6.61
C LYS A 45 -3.10 -2.22 5.64
N LEU A 46 -2.75 -1.59 4.53
CA LEU A 46 -1.78 -2.11 3.58
C LEU A 46 -0.39 -2.23 4.23
N ALA A 47 0.09 -1.21 4.94
CA ALA A 47 1.39 -1.23 5.63
C ALA A 47 1.47 -2.38 6.65
N GLU A 48 0.37 -2.59 7.40
CA GLU A 48 0.25 -3.74 8.30
C GLU A 48 0.30 -5.09 7.57
N ASN A 49 -0.35 -5.18 6.40
CA ASN A 49 -0.45 -6.44 5.64
C ASN A 49 0.89 -6.85 5.01
N VAL A 50 1.61 -5.87 4.44
CA VAL A 50 2.88 -6.09 3.73
C VAL A 50 4.10 -6.01 4.66
N SER A 51 3.88 -5.68 5.94
CA SER A 51 4.93 -5.54 6.98
C SER A 51 6.07 -4.62 6.55
N ASP A 52 5.75 -3.56 5.81
CA ASP A 52 6.71 -2.61 5.25
C ASP A 52 6.21 -1.19 5.54
N GLN A 53 7.08 -0.36 6.13
CA GLN A 53 6.75 1.03 6.46
C GLN A 53 7.04 1.99 5.30
N ASN A 54 7.80 1.55 4.30
CA ASN A 54 8.18 2.36 3.14
C ASN A 54 7.25 2.08 1.97
N ILE A 55 5.94 2.05 2.22
CA ILE A 55 4.95 1.88 1.17
C ILE A 55 4.25 3.18 0.84
N LYS A 56 3.76 3.28 -0.39
CA LYS A 56 2.90 4.37 -0.81
C LYS A 56 1.75 3.83 -1.65
N LEU A 57 0.53 4.17 -1.27
CA LEU A 57 -0.67 3.81 -2.03
C LEU A 57 -0.70 4.57 -3.36
N VAL A 58 -0.93 3.85 -4.45
CA VAL A 58 -1.03 4.43 -5.81
C VAL A 58 -2.48 4.42 -6.29
N HIS A 59 -3.18 3.30 -6.08
CA HIS A 59 -4.56 3.11 -6.51
C HIS A 59 -5.25 2.03 -5.68
N PHE A 60 -6.58 2.07 -5.58
CA PHE A 60 -7.37 1.00 -4.96
C PHE A 60 -8.73 0.88 -5.63
N GLU A 61 -9.23 -0.36 -5.76
CA GLU A 61 -10.52 -0.72 -6.36
C GLU A 61 -11.25 -1.81 -5.56
#